data_AF-Q800X8-F1
#
_entry.id   AF-Q800X8-F1
#
_cell.length_a   1.000
_cell.length_b   1.000
_cell.length_c   1.000
_cell.angle_alpha   90.00
_cell.angle_beta   90.00
_cell.angle_gamma   90.00
#
_symmetry.space_group_name_H-M   'P 1'
#
loop_
_entity.id
_entity.type
_entity.pdbx_description
1 polymer ?
#
loop_
_entity_poly.entity_id
_entity_poly.type
_entity_poly.pdbx_seq_one_letter_code
_entity_poly.pdbx_strand_id
1 'polypeptide(L)'
;ATCGHEWNTENCVEFQKINMSNCTQLSLQNATSPVMEFWERRVLAISDGIEHIGNLRWELALCLLAAWTICYFCIWKGTKSTGKVVYVTATFPYVMLLILLVRGVTL
;
A
#
# COMPACT_ATOMS: atom_id res chain seq x y z
N ALA A 1 4.63 11.33 1.04
CA ALA A 1 4.40 11.11 -0.41
C ALA A 1 5.24 12.13 -1.17
N THR A 2 6.56 11.92 -1.15
CA THR A 2 7.54 12.85 -1.74
C THR A 2 8.46 12.08 -2.68
N CYS A 3 9.00 12.78 -3.66
CA CYS A 3 10.02 12.25 -4.56
C CYS A 3 11.42 12.39 -3.93
N GLY A 4 12.42 11.75 -4.52
CA GLY A 4 13.82 11.81 -4.06
C GLY A 4 14.30 10.60 -3.26
N HIS A 5 13.57 9.48 -3.28
CA HIS A 5 14.04 8.22 -2.72
C HIS A 5 14.77 7.37 -3.77
N GLU A 6 15.54 6.39 -3.33
CA GLU A 6 16.33 5.48 -4.19
C GLU A 6 15.49 4.70 -5.23
N TRP A 7 14.20 4.50 -4.96
CA TRP A 7 13.27 3.81 -5.85
C TRP A 7 12.55 4.75 -6.83
N ASN A 8 12.73 6.06 -6.70
CA ASN A 8 12.03 7.03 -7.54
C ASN A 8 12.74 7.27 -8.88
N THR A 9 11.97 7.54 -9.92
CA THR A 9 12.51 8.01 -11.21
C THR A 9 12.52 9.53 -11.34
N GLU A 10 13.16 10.00 -12.41
CA GLU A 10 13.08 11.37 -12.90
C GLU A 10 11.64 11.80 -13.25
N ASN A 11 10.75 10.83 -13.52
CA ASN A 11 9.34 11.09 -13.82
C ASN A 11 8.47 11.26 -12.57
N CYS A 12 9.02 11.09 -11.37
CA CYS A 12 8.28 11.26 -10.12
C CYS A 12 7.93 12.74 -9.91
N VAL A 13 6.64 13.03 -9.73
CA VAL A 13 6.16 14.41 -9.51
C VAL A 13 5.26 14.51 -8.29
N GLU A 14 5.53 15.50 -7.44
CA GLU A 14 4.70 15.85 -6.28
C GLU A 14 3.56 16.80 -6.67
N PHE A 15 2.46 16.25 -7.19
CA PHE A 15 1.31 17.01 -7.70
C PHE A 15 0.75 18.07 -6.72
N GLN A 16 0.84 17.83 -5.41
CA GLN A 16 0.37 18.78 -4.39
C GLN A 16 1.25 20.05 -4.28
N LYS A 17 2.50 20.00 -4.73
CA LYS A 17 3.45 21.14 -4.70
C LYS A 17 3.54 21.90 -6.01
N ILE A 18 2.86 21.44 -7.06
CA ILE A 18 2.85 22.11 -8.35
C ILE A 18 1.94 23.34 -8.27
N ASN A 19 2.53 24.53 -8.34
CA ASN A 19 1.77 25.73 -8.64
C ASN A 19 1.37 25.68 -10.13
N MET A 20 0.07 25.71 -10.41
CA MET A 20 -0.58 25.52 -11.73
C MET A 20 -0.08 26.47 -12.85
N SER A 21 0.81 27.43 -12.55
CA SER A 21 1.17 28.54 -13.42
C SER A 21 2.27 28.23 -14.45
N ASN A 22 3.04 27.14 -14.29
CA ASN A 22 4.23 26.87 -15.12
C ASN A 22 4.41 25.38 -15.48
N CYS A 23 3.31 24.64 -15.71
CA CYS A 23 3.40 23.28 -16.22
C CYS A 23 3.36 23.27 -17.74
N THR A 24 4.51 23.06 -18.37
CA THR A 24 4.58 22.66 -19.78
C THR A 24 3.79 21.36 -19.95
N GLN A 25 2.69 21.36 -20.71
CA GLN A 25 1.79 20.21 -20.90
C GLN A 25 2.49 18.89 -21.23
N LEU A 26 3.69 18.93 -21.82
CA LEU A 26 4.49 17.76 -22.17
C LEU A 26 5.03 16.99 -20.95
N SER A 27 5.27 17.67 -19.82
CA SER A 27 5.87 17.03 -18.62
C SER A 27 4.89 16.16 -17.84
N LEU A 28 3.58 16.31 -18.07
CA LEU A 28 2.56 15.57 -17.32
C LEU A 28 2.19 14.22 -17.95
N GLN A 29 2.41 14.04 -19.27
CA GLN A 29 1.98 12.81 -19.96
C GLN A 29 2.69 11.55 -19.44
N ASN A 30 3.92 11.68 -18.97
CA ASN A 30 4.71 10.58 -18.41
C ASN A 30 4.96 10.72 -16.90
N ALA A 31 4.30 11.67 -16.23
CA ALA A 31 4.51 11.92 -14.81
C ALA A 31 3.88 10.81 -13.96
N THR A 32 4.64 10.30 -13.00
CA THR A 32 4.21 9.29 -12.04
C THR A 32 4.09 9.92 -10.65
N SER A 33 3.11 9.47 -9.86
CA SER A 33 2.99 9.94 -8.48
C SER A 33 3.98 9.22 -7.57
N PRO A 34 4.52 9.87 -6.54
CA PRO A 34 5.45 9.25 -5.59
C PRO A 34 4.84 8.04 -4.89
N VAL A 35 3.51 8.00 -4.73
CA VAL A 35 2.78 6.87 -4.14
C VAL A 35 2.75 5.68 -5.08
N MET A 36 2.48 5.91 -6.37
CA MET A 36 2.50 4.85 -7.38
C MET A 36 3.89 4.24 -7.50
N GLU A 37 4.94 5.06 -7.61
CA GLU A 37 6.30 4.54 -7.70
C GLU A 37 6.75 3.79 -6.44
N PHE A 38 6.37 4.27 -5.26
CA PHE A 38 6.62 3.53 -4.03
C PHE A 38 5.95 2.14 -4.05
N TRP A 39 4.70 2.07 -4.50
CA TRP A 39 4.00 0.79 -4.58
C TRP A 39 4.62 -0.17 -5.59
N GLU A 40 4.86 0.29 -6.83
CA GLU A 40 5.30 -0.57 -7.92
C GLU A 40 6.79 -0.94 -7.83
N ARG A 41 7.65 0.03 -7.51
CA ARG A 41 9.11 -0.15 -7.56
C ARG A 41 9.69 -0.57 -6.22
N ARG A 42 9.18 -0.01 -5.11
CA ARG A 42 9.65 -0.39 -3.78
C ARG A 42 8.88 -1.59 -3.23
N VAL A 43 7.56 -1.53 -3.11
CA VAL A 43 6.76 -2.56 -2.42
C VAL A 43 6.53 -3.81 -3.26
N LEU A 44 6.24 -3.68 -4.55
CA LEU A 44 6.03 -4.84 -5.41
C LEU A 44 7.30 -5.28 -6.13
N ALA A 45 8.18 -4.33 -6.48
CA ALA A 45 9.33 -4.53 -7.35
C ALA A 45 8.94 -5.30 -8.62
N ILE A 46 7.99 -4.73 -9.37
CA ILE A 46 7.45 -5.32 -10.61
C ILE A 46 8.60 -5.59 -11.60
N SER A 47 8.63 -6.81 -12.14
CA SER A 47 9.58 -7.23 -13.17
C SER A 47 9.10 -6.86 -14.58
N ASP A 48 9.99 -6.96 -15.56
CA ASP A 48 9.72 -6.59 -16.96
C ASP A 48 8.66 -7.47 -17.65
N GLY A 49 8.31 -8.64 -17.08
CA GLY A 49 7.27 -9.51 -17.60
C GLY A 49 7.09 -10.82 -16.83
N ILE A 50 6.05 -11.59 -17.17
CA ILE A 50 5.72 -12.87 -16.50
C ILE A 50 6.79 -13.96 -16.71
N GLU A 51 7.50 -13.89 -17.84
CA GLU A 51 8.65 -14.75 -18.17
C GLU A 51 9.82 -14.52 -17.20
N HIS A 52 9.86 -13.37 -16.53
CA HIS A 52 10.89 -12.98 -15.58
C HIS A 52 10.27 -12.80 -14.19
N ILE A 53 10.15 -13.89 -13.44
CA ILE A 53 9.56 -13.90 -12.08
C ILE A 53 10.36 -13.03 -11.08
N GLY A 54 11.58 -12.63 -11.43
CA GLY A 54 12.41 -11.74 -10.61
C GLY A 54 12.89 -12.40 -9.32
N ASN A 55 13.22 -11.59 -8.32
CA ASN A 55 13.70 -12.04 -7.02
C ASN A 55 12.60 -11.99 -5.95
N LEU A 56 12.63 -12.93 -5.01
CA LEU A 56 11.71 -12.94 -3.87
C LEU A 56 12.00 -11.76 -2.94
N ARG A 57 11.00 -10.90 -2.72
CA ARG A 57 11.09 -9.81 -1.75
C ARG A 57 10.98 -10.35 -0.32
N TRP A 58 12.09 -10.42 0.39
CA TRP A 58 12.14 -10.95 1.77
C TRP A 58 11.20 -10.23 2.74
N GLU A 59 10.99 -8.92 2.58
CA GLU A 59 10.05 -8.15 3.39
C GLU A 59 8.61 -8.67 3.24
N LEU A 60 8.18 -8.99 2.01
CA LEU A 60 6.84 -9.56 1.75
C LEU A 60 6.76 -11.02 2.21
N ALA A 61 7.83 -11.79 2.02
CA ALA A 61 7.88 -13.17 2.50
C ALA A 61 7.73 -13.24 4.03
N LEU A 62 8.41 -12.35 4.76
CA LEU A 62 8.26 -12.22 6.22
C LEU A 62 6.87 -11.73 6.62
N CYS A 63 6.30 -10.77 5.88
CA CYS A 63 4.92 -10.31 6.11
C CYS A 63 3.91 -11.46 5.94
N LEU A 64 4.08 -12.28 4.90
CA LEU A 64 3.26 -13.44 4.64
C LEU A 64 3.42 -14.50 5.74
N LEU A 65 4.66 -14.81 6.16
CA LEU A 65 4.92 -15.73 7.25
C LEU A 65 4.26 -15.24 8.56
N ALA A 66 4.38 -13.96 8.88
CA ALA A 66 3.73 -13.37 10.04
C ALA A 66 2.21 -13.54 9.98
N ALA A 67 1.57 -13.21 8.83
CA ALA A 67 0.13 -13.42 8.65
C ALA A 67 -0.29 -14.88 8.85
N TRP A 68 0.48 -15.83 8.30
CA TRP A 68 0.24 -17.26 8.48
C TRP A 68 0.36 -17.70 9.94
N THR A 69 1.39 -17.25 10.66
CA THR A 69 1.55 -17.58 12.08
C THR A 69 0.39 -17.04 12.91
N ILE A 70 -0.06 -15.81 12.64
CA ILE A 70 -1.22 -15.21 13.32
C ILE A 70 -2.48 -16.04 13.05
N CYS A 71 -2.75 -16.39 11.79
CA CYS A 71 -3.89 -17.23 11.42
C CYS A 71 -3.84 -18.60 12.13
N TYR A 72 -2.66 -19.21 12.20
CA TYR A 72 -2.47 -20.47 12.92
C TYR A 72 -2.80 -20.31 14.41
N PHE A 73 -2.27 -19.28 15.09
CA PHE A 73 -2.57 -19.03 16.50
C PHE A 73 -4.05 -18.72 16.75
N CYS A 74 -4.72 -18.02 15.83
CA CYS A 74 -6.15 -17.76 15.90
C CYS A 74 -6.98 -19.04 15.91
N ILE A 75 -6.54 -20.09 15.21
CA ILE A 75 -7.26 -21.36 15.06
C ILE A 75 -6.83 -22.37 16.13
N TRP A 76 -5.55 -22.39 16.52
CA TRP A 76 -4.97 -23.42 17.38
C TRP A 76 -5.70 -23.60 18.72
N LYS A 77 -6.14 -22.51 19.35
CA LYS A 77 -6.90 -22.57 20.61
C LYS A 77 -8.38 -22.98 20.46
N GLY A 78 -8.81 -23.30 19.25
CA GLY A 78 -10.18 -23.69 18.92
C GLY A 78 -11.14 -22.53 18.70
N THR A 79 -12.33 -22.84 18.19
CA THR A 79 -13.36 -21.89 17.74
C THR A 79 -13.83 -20.91 18.82
N LYS A 80 -13.76 -21.27 20.10
CA LYS A 80 -14.10 -20.37 21.22
C LYS A 80 -13.10 -19.21 21.38
N SER A 81 -11.83 -19.42 21.06
CA SER A 81 -10.82 -18.35 21.08
C SER A 81 -10.83 -17.57 19.77
N THR A 82 -10.99 -18.26 18.63
CA THR A 82 -11.14 -17.63 17.32
C THR A 82 -12.31 -16.65 17.30
N GLY A 83 -13.46 -17.03 17.87
CA GLY A 83 -14.64 -16.15 17.96
C GLY A 83 -14.36 -14.83 18.67
N LYS A 84 -13.54 -14.83 19.72
CA LYS A 84 -13.15 -13.58 20.43
C LYS A 84 -12.36 -12.62 19.55
N VAL A 85 -11.40 -13.16 18.78
CA VAL A 85 -10.58 -12.36 17.86
C VAL A 85 -11.43 -11.84 16.70
N VAL A 86 -12.34 -12.67 16.19
CA VAL A 86 -13.25 -12.31 15.09
C VAL A 86 -14.14 -11.12 15.45
N TYR A 87 -14.62 -11.01 16.69
CA TYR A 87 -15.40 -9.83 17.09
C TYR A 87 -14.63 -8.53 16.88
N VAL A 88 -13.32 -8.51 17.09
CA VAL A 88 -12.49 -7.32 16.85
C VAL A 88 -12.23 -7.13 15.36
N THR A 89 -11.78 -8.17 14.65
CA THR A 89 -11.41 -8.05 13.23
C THR A 89 -12.61 -7.81 12.32
N ALA A 90 -13.81 -8.27 12.69
CA ALA A 90 -15.04 -8.04 11.94
C ALA A 90 -15.64 -6.65 12.22
N THR A 91 -15.49 -6.11 13.43
CA THR A 91 -16.03 -4.78 13.79
C THR A 91 -15.12 -3.64 13.36
N PHE A 92 -13.79 -3.85 13.38
CA PHE A 92 -12.81 -2.82 13.03
C PHE A 92 -13.03 -2.16 11.65
N PRO A 93 -13.32 -2.89 10.56
CA PRO A 93 -13.62 -2.27 9.26
C PRO A 93 -14.80 -1.29 9.30
N TYR A 94 -15.86 -1.60 10.04
CA TYR A 94 -17.02 -0.70 10.17
C TYR A 94 -16.66 0.59 10.91
N VAL A 95 -15.86 0.48 11.98
CA VAL A 95 -15.36 1.66 12.71
C VAL A 95 -14.46 2.50 11.82
N MET A 96 -13.57 1.88 11.06
CA MET A 96 -12.69 2.58 10.11
C MET A 96 -13.51 3.30 9.03
N LEU A 97 -14.51 2.63 8.46
CA LEU A 97 -15.43 3.23 7.47
C LEU A 97 -16.17 4.43 8.04
N LEU A 98 -16.64 4.36 9.28
CA LEU A 98 -17.31 5.48 9.94
C LEU A 98 -16.38 6.68 10.13
N ILE A 99 -15.14 6.45 10.58
CA ILE A 99 -14.13 7.52 10.72
C ILE A 99 -13.80 8.14 9.35
N LEU A 100 -13.60 7.29 8.33
CA LEU A 100 -13.32 7.76 6.96
C LEU A 100 -14.50 8.54 6.39
N LEU A 101 -15.75 8.14 6.69
CA LEU A 101 -16.95 8.87 6.28
C LEU A 101 -17.01 10.26 6.91
N VAL A 102 -16.83 10.35 8.23
CA VAL A 102 -16.83 11.65 8.94
C VAL A 102 -15.74 12.55 8.37
N ARG A 103 -14.52 12.02 8.19
CA ARG A 103 -13.42 12.76 7.58
C ARG A 103 -13.73 13.19 6.15
N GLY A 104 -14.33 12.31 5.35
CA GLY A 104 -14.67 12.60 3.96
C GLY A 104 -15.77 13.65 3.79
N VAL A 105 -16.69 13.78 4.76
CA VAL A 105 -17.73 14.83 4.75
C VAL A 105 -17.20 16.16 5.31
N THR A 106 -16.19 16.14 6.16
CA THR A 106 -15.62 17.34 6.81
C THR A 106 -14.44 17.96 6.06
N LEU A 107 -13.85 17.24 5.10
CA LEU A 107 -12.78 17.70 4.22
C LEU A 107 -13.36 18.32 2.94
#